data_AF-A0A067N608-F1
#
_entry.id   AF-A0A067N608-F1
#
_cell.length_a   1.000
_cell.length_b   1.000
_cell.length_c   1.000
_cell.angle_alpha   90.00
_cell.angle_beta   90.00
_cell.angle_gamma   90.00
#
_symmetry.space_group_name_H-M   'P 1'
#
loop_
_entity.id
_entity.type
_entity.pdbx_description
1 polymer ?
#
loop_
_entity_poly.entity_id
_entity_poly.type
_entity_poly.pdbx_seq_one_letter_code
_entity_poly.pdbx_strand_id
1 'polypeptide(L)'
;MASRSKLNQICQFCRCTPRTELKKCHKCGSVSYCSHACQREDLTNHQRACRVAREGVLIPPLDFLKTRKEKERLTEILTALYNDLARWMEAKSSALLERCINDLKLRYTPSACETHVLRVVVSRDEMWPSSTSTPGELFTVTKFQVMDVQYARESMVLWKDCMRELEIQRREAKANGLGMIAVVGIECPALATVRLLQFTGAL
;
A
#
# COMPACT_ATOMS: atom_id res chain seq x y z
N MET A 1 -35.22 8.03 6.61
CA MET A 1 -33.75 7.87 6.49
C MET A 1 -33.14 8.03 7.89
N ALA A 2 -32.97 6.91 8.60
CA ALA A 2 -32.52 6.92 9.99
C ALA A 2 -30.99 7.13 10.07
N SER A 3 -30.61 8.06 10.94
CA SER A 3 -29.26 8.53 11.23
C SER A 3 -28.27 7.39 11.48
N ARG A 4 -27.14 7.43 10.78
CA ARG A 4 -25.96 6.62 11.10
C ARG A 4 -25.59 6.81 12.59
N SER A 5 -25.24 5.69 13.20
CA SER A 5 -24.87 5.47 14.59
C SER A 5 -23.89 6.52 15.12
N LYS A 6 -24.36 7.39 16.03
CA LYS A 6 -23.54 8.23 16.93
C LYS A 6 -22.82 7.33 17.94
N LEU A 7 -21.88 6.50 17.50
CA LEU A 7 -20.98 5.79 18.40
C LEU A 7 -19.86 6.76 18.81
N ASN A 8 -20.00 7.28 20.03
CA ASN A 8 -18.96 7.84 20.90
C ASN A 8 -17.72 8.43 20.19
N GLN A 9 -17.91 9.56 19.51
CA GLN A 9 -16.78 10.41 19.17
C GLN A 9 -16.30 11.07 20.47
N ILE A 10 -15.11 10.67 20.94
CA ILE A 10 -14.46 11.18 22.15
C ILE A 10 -13.24 12.00 21.71
N CYS A 11 -12.95 13.11 22.41
CA CYS A 11 -11.71 13.85 22.17
C CYS A 11 -10.49 12.96 22.50
N GLN A 12 -9.56 12.81 21.55
CA GLN A 12 -8.39 11.96 21.74
C GLN A 12 -7.50 12.41 22.91
N PHE A 13 -7.44 13.72 23.17
CA PHE A 13 -6.63 14.30 24.25
C PHE A 13 -7.35 14.25 25.61
N CYS A 14 -8.41 15.05 25.77
CA CYS A 14 -9.07 15.24 27.08
C CYS A 14 -10.11 14.17 27.42
N ARG A 15 -10.37 13.22 26.51
CA ARG A 15 -11.35 12.13 26.66
C ARG A 15 -12.79 12.56 26.94
N CYS A 16 -13.12 13.85 26.82
CA CYS A 16 -14.48 14.33 26.93
C CYS A 16 -15.31 13.99 25.69
N THR A 17 -16.60 13.75 25.88
CA THR A 17 -17.65 13.75 24.85
C THR A 17 -18.24 15.16 24.77
N PRO A 18 -17.75 16.04 23.90
CA PRO A 18 -18.31 17.39 23.81
C PRO A 18 -19.75 17.35 23.31
N ARG A 19 -20.55 18.35 23.73
CA ARG A 19 -21.89 18.59 23.16
C ARG A 19 -21.84 19.04 21.69
N THR A 20 -20.69 19.55 21.25
CA THR A 20 -20.43 20.02 19.88
C THR A 20 -19.73 18.95 19.04
N GLU A 21 -19.82 19.06 17.73
CA GLU A 21 -19.11 18.16 16.81
C GLU A 21 -17.59 18.24 17.01
N LEU A 22 -16.95 17.07 17.09
CA LEU A 22 -15.50 16.98 17.17
C LEU A 22 -14.86 17.26 15.80
N LYS A 23 -13.74 17.99 15.82
CA LYS A 23 -12.96 18.29 14.62
C LYS A 23 -11.93 17.19 14.39
N LYS A 24 -11.95 16.58 13.22
CA LYS A 24 -10.94 15.61 12.81
C LYS A 24 -9.59 16.29 12.58
N CYS A 25 -8.50 15.56 12.84
CA CYS A 25 -7.16 16.02 12.49
C CYS A 25 -7.08 16.32 10.98
N HIS A 26 -6.72 17.55 10.61
CA HIS A 26 -6.68 17.97 9.21
C HIS A 26 -5.64 17.22 8.34
N LYS A 27 -4.66 16.56 8.97
CA LYS A 27 -3.59 15.84 8.26
C LYS A 27 -3.96 14.39 7.97
N CYS A 28 -4.38 13.65 8.99
CA CYS A 28 -4.62 12.21 8.89
C CYS A 28 -6.10 11.81 8.93
N GLY A 29 -6.99 12.70 9.39
CA GLY A 29 -8.42 12.42 9.51
C GLY A 29 -8.81 11.31 10.52
N SER A 30 -7.84 10.67 11.19
CA SER A 30 -8.05 9.44 11.97
C SER A 30 -8.44 9.66 13.43
N VAL A 31 -8.11 10.83 14.00
CA VAL A 31 -8.45 11.20 15.38
C VAL A 31 -9.26 12.49 15.41
N SER A 32 -10.02 12.67 16.48
CA SER A 32 -11.00 13.74 16.66
C SER A 32 -10.69 14.54 17.94
N TYR A 33 -10.83 15.87 17.88
CA TYR A 33 -10.53 16.80 18.97
C TYR A 33 -11.68 17.78 19.21
N CYS A 34 -11.92 18.16 20.47
CA CYS A 34 -12.95 19.15 20.82
C CYS A 34 -12.50 20.58 20.51
N SER A 35 -11.20 20.82 20.42
CA SER A 35 -10.62 22.12 20.12
C SER A 35 -9.25 21.99 19.45
N HIS A 36 -8.82 23.08 18.80
CA HIS A 36 -7.46 23.18 18.27
C HIS A 36 -6.40 23.14 19.38
N ALA A 37 -6.74 23.60 20.60
CA ALA A 37 -5.87 23.48 21.76
C ALA A 37 -5.59 22.00 22.09
N CYS A 38 -6.63 21.18 22.19
CA CYS A 38 -6.47 19.74 22.43
C CYS A 38 -5.67 19.03 21.32
N GLN A 39 -5.80 19.47 20.07
CA GLN A 39 -4.99 18.95 18.97
C GLN A 39 -3.50 19.32 19.11
N ARG A 40 -3.18 20.55 19.53
CA ARG A 40 -1.79 20.99 19.75
C ARG A 40 -1.14 20.26 20.93
N GLU A 41 -1.87 20.10 22.02
CA GLU A 41 -1.37 19.39 23.21
C GLU A 41 -1.10 17.90 22.91
N ASP A 42 -1.97 17.27 22.13
CA ASP A 42 -1.77 15.88 21.70
C ASP A 42 -0.75 15.76 20.56
N LEU A 43 -0.24 16.86 20.00
CA LEU A 43 0.62 16.82 18.81
C LEU A 43 1.86 15.95 19.06
N THR A 44 2.52 16.06 20.21
CA THR A 44 3.74 15.27 20.51
C THR A 44 3.47 13.77 20.55
N ASN A 45 2.33 13.36 21.10
CA ASN A 45 1.91 11.96 21.17
C ASN A 45 1.33 11.46 19.84
N HIS A 46 0.55 12.29 19.17
CA HIS A 46 -0.15 11.99 17.94
C HIS A 46 0.74 12.08 16.70
N GLN A 47 1.72 12.99 16.63
CA GLN A 47 2.48 13.31 15.41
C GLN A 47 3.05 12.07 14.72
N ARG A 48 3.55 11.12 15.50
CA ARG A 48 4.12 9.88 14.97
C ARG A 48 3.03 9.00 14.33
N ALA A 49 1.88 8.81 14.99
CA ALA A 49 0.71 8.11 14.44
C ALA A 49 0.02 8.88 13.31
N CYS A 50 0.04 10.21 13.36
CA CYS A 50 -0.47 11.11 12.33
C CYS A 50 0.28 10.92 11.02
N ARG A 51 1.61 10.77 11.08
CA ARG A 51 2.44 10.55 9.90
C ARG A 51 2.11 9.22 9.23
N VAL A 52 2.05 8.16 10.03
CA VAL A 52 1.69 6.80 9.62
C VAL A 52 0.31 6.76 8.94
N ALA A 53 -0.69 7.35 9.60
CA ALA A 53 -2.05 7.43 9.05
C ALA A 53 -2.12 8.32 7.78
N ARG A 54 -1.31 9.38 7.67
CA ARG A 54 -1.22 10.20 6.44
C ARG A 54 -0.60 9.44 5.28
N GLU A 55 0.37 8.58 5.56
CA GLU A 55 1.07 7.76 4.57
C GLU A 55 0.28 6.50 4.18
N GLY A 56 -0.92 6.30 4.74
CA GLY A 56 -1.78 5.15 4.45
C GLY A 56 -1.25 3.85 5.03
N VAL A 57 -0.28 3.91 5.96
CA VAL A 57 0.29 2.75 6.62
C VAL A 57 -0.65 2.38 7.76
N LEU A 58 -1.39 1.28 7.63
CA LEU A 58 -2.30 0.79 8.67
C LEU A 58 -1.54 0.18 9.85
N ILE A 59 -0.25 -0.07 9.68
CA ILE A 59 0.62 -0.72 10.66
C ILE A 59 1.34 0.34 11.50
N PRO A 60 1.14 0.36 12.84
CA PRO A 60 1.99 1.16 13.70
C PRO A 60 3.45 0.66 13.59
N PRO A 61 4.44 1.55 13.45
CA PRO A 61 5.85 1.14 13.44
C PRO A 61 6.18 0.28 14.67
N LEU A 62 7.04 -0.72 14.50
CA LEU A 62 7.36 -1.70 15.56
C LEU A 62 7.80 -1.05 16.88
N ASP A 63 8.41 0.13 16.80
CA ASP A 63 8.85 0.93 17.95
C ASP A 63 7.71 1.45 18.84
N PHE A 64 6.46 1.38 18.36
CA PHE A 64 5.28 1.72 19.15
C PHE A 64 4.78 0.56 20.01
N LEU A 65 5.21 -0.67 19.72
CA LEU A 65 4.77 -1.85 20.44
C LEU A 65 5.68 -2.06 21.65
N LYS A 66 5.13 -1.81 22.84
CA LYS A 66 5.88 -1.83 24.09
C LYS A 66 6.07 -3.25 24.61
N THR A 67 5.12 -4.12 24.31
CA THR A 67 5.12 -5.49 24.82
C THR A 67 5.49 -6.50 23.73
N ARG A 68 6.11 -7.60 24.15
CA ARG A 68 6.40 -8.74 23.27
C ARG A 68 5.12 -9.28 22.60
N LYS A 69 4.04 -9.39 23.38
CA LYS A 69 2.73 -9.88 22.91
C LYS A 69 2.13 -9.00 21.81
N GLU A 70 2.29 -7.68 21.89
CA GLU A 70 1.86 -6.77 20.82
C GLU A 70 2.69 -6.98 19.55
N LYS A 71 4.02 -7.14 19.68
CA LYS A 71 4.90 -7.43 18.54
C LYS A 71 4.55 -8.74 17.85
N GLU A 72 4.33 -9.81 18.61
CA GLU A 72 3.91 -11.11 18.08
C GLU A 72 2.59 -11.01 17.32
N ARG A 73 1.57 -10.38 17.92
CA ARG A 73 0.28 -10.13 17.26
C ARG A 73 0.42 -9.32 15.98
N LEU A 74 1.26 -8.28 15.98
CA LEU A 74 1.46 -7.51 14.76
C LEU A 74 2.13 -8.37 13.69
N THR A 75 3.16 -9.14 14.02
CA THR A 75 3.83 -10.05 13.09
C THR A 75 2.85 -11.06 12.48
N GLU A 76 1.93 -11.61 13.26
CA GLU A 76 0.87 -12.50 12.76
C GLU A 76 -0.04 -11.79 11.75
N ILE A 77 -0.51 -10.58 12.08
CA ILE A 77 -1.35 -9.76 11.19
C ILE A 77 -0.61 -9.43 9.89
N LEU A 78 0.66 -9.05 9.98
CA LEU A 78 1.49 -8.75 8.82
C LEU A 78 1.67 -9.98 7.94
N THR A 79 1.97 -11.13 8.53
CA THR A 79 2.17 -12.38 7.81
C THR A 79 0.89 -12.77 7.07
N ALA A 80 -0.27 -12.67 7.74
CA ALA A 80 -1.56 -12.92 7.10
C ALA A 80 -1.81 -11.96 5.93
N LEU A 81 -1.57 -10.65 6.12
CA LEU A 81 -1.71 -9.64 5.05
C LEU A 81 -0.80 -9.89 3.85
N TYR A 82 0.46 -10.27 4.09
CA TYR A 82 1.41 -10.61 3.03
C TYR A 82 0.97 -11.84 2.25
N ASN A 83 0.48 -12.87 2.95
CA ASN A 83 -0.05 -14.08 2.31
C ASN A 83 -1.31 -13.78 1.49
N ASP A 84 -2.21 -12.95 2.02
CA ASP A 84 -3.41 -12.51 1.30
C ASP A 84 -3.04 -11.72 0.04
N LEU A 85 -2.06 -10.81 0.14
CA LEU A 85 -1.58 -10.04 -1.02
C LEU A 85 -0.95 -10.96 -2.07
N ALA A 86 -0.13 -11.92 -1.65
CA ALA A 86 0.49 -12.88 -2.57
C ALA A 86 -0.56 -13.70 -3.34
N ARG A 87 -1.58 -14.23 -2.63
CA ARG A 87 -2.69 -14.96 -3.26
C ARG A 87 -3.49 -14.07 -4.22
N TRP A 88 -3.73 -12.82 -3.84
CA TRP A 88 -4.40 -11.86 -4.72
C TRP A 88 -3.58 -11.58 -5.99
N MET A 89 -2.25 -11.40 -5.85
CA MET A 89 -1.34 -11.19 -6.99
C MET A 89 -1.35 -12.37 -7.95
N GLU A 90 -1.30 -13.59 -7.41
CA GLU A 90 -1.38 -14.82 -8.20
C GLU A 90 -2.72 -14.91 -8.95
N ALA A 91 -3.84 -14.71 -8.24
CA ALA A 91 -5.19 -14.75 -8.81
C ALA A 91 -5.44 -13.67 -9.87
N LYS A 92 -4.75 -12.52 -9.81
CA LYS A 92 -4.87 -11.42 -10.77
C LYS A 92 -3.74 -11.37 -11.80
N SER A 93 -2.79 -12.31 -11.75
CA SER A 93 -1.56 -12.26 -12.55
C SER A 93 -1.79 -12.10 -14.05
N SER A 94 -2.69 -12.89 -14.65
CA SER A 94 -3.01 -12.81 -16.08
C SER A 94 -3.63 -11.47 -16.47
N ALA A 95 -4.56 -10.95 -15.66
CA ALA A 95 -5.18 -9.64 -15.91
C ALA A 95 -4.18 -8.49 -15.76
N LEU A 96 -3.25 -8.60 -14.81
CA LEU A 96 -2.17 -7.63 -14.62
C LEU A 96 -1.17 -7.67 -15.77
N LEU A 97 -0.84 -8.86 -16.31
CA LEU A 97 -0.02 -9.01 -17.51
C LEU A 97 -0.65 -8.34 -18.71
N GLU A 98 -1.92 -8.64 -18.98
CA GLU A 98 -2.65 -8.05 -20.12
C GLU A 98 -2.66 -6.52 -20.02
N ARG A 99 -2.94 -6.00 -18.81
CA ARG A 99 -2.90 -4.56 -18.57
C ARG A 99 -1.51 -3.97 -18.77
N CYS A 100 -0.46 -4.66 -18.32
CA CYS A 100 0.94 -4.26 -18.53
C CYS A 100 1.28 -4.16 -20.02
N ILE A 101 0.93 -5.18 -20.81
CA ILE A 101 1.15 -5.21 -22.27
C ILE A 101 0.45 -4.02 -22.93
N ASN A 102 -0.80 -3.74 -22.54
CA ASN A 102 -1.59 -2.68 -23.14
C ASN A 102 -1.09 -1.28 -22.74
N ASP A 103 -0.90 -1.03 -21.44
CA ASP A 103 -0.53 0.29 -20.93
C ASP A 103 0.90 0.69 -21.30
N LEU A 104 1.84 -0.28 -21.35
CA LEU A 104 3.20 -0.05 -21.84
C LEU A 104 3.33 -0.19 -23.37
N LYS A 105 2.25 -0.55 -24.06
CA LYS A 105 2.21 -0.76 -25.52
C LYS A 105 3.28 -1.75 -26.02
N LEU A 106 3.53 -2.83 -25.26
CA LEU A 106 4.66 -3.73 -25.49
C LEU A 106 4.62 -4.42 -26.87
N ARG A 107 3.43 -4.60 -27.45
CA ARG A 107 3.28 -5.14 -28.81
C ARG A 107 3.88 -4.26 -29.91
N TYR A 108 3.96 -2.94 -29.67
CA TYR A 108 4.45 -1.96 -30.63
C TYR A 108 5.79 -1.37 -30.21
N THR A 109 6.07 -1.34 -28.91
CA THR A 109 7.31 -0.80 -28.34
C THR A 109 7.82 -1.74 -27.25
N PRO A 110 8.39 -2.91 -27.62
CA PRO A 110 8.89 -3.87 -26.64
C PRO A 110 9.91 -3.27 -25.67
N SER A 111 10.78 -2.38 -26.16
CA SER A 111 11.78 -1.66 -25.35
C SER A 111 11.21 -0.79 -24.23
N ALA A 112 9.91 -0.50 -24.24
CA ALA A 112 9.24 0.16 -23.11
C ALA A 112 9.34 -0.68 -21.83
N CYS A 113 9.48 -2.00 -21.93
CA CYS A 113 9.72 -2.85 -20.77
C CYS A 113 11.08 -2.61 -20.11
N GLU A 114 12.05 -1.92 -20.74
CA GLU A 114 13.35 -1.62 -20.13
C GLU A 114 13.34 -0.29 -19.38
N THR A 115 12.53 0.65 -19.85
CA THR A 115 12.50 2.05 -19.38
C THR A 115 11.32 2.35 -18.47
N HIS A 116 10.25 1.55 -18.56
CA HIS A 116 9.01 1.78 -17.83
C HIS A 116 8.58 0.55 -17.01
N VAL A 117 7.74 0.81 -16.01
CA VAL A 117 7.04 -0.18 -15.19
C VAL A 117 5.58 0.24 -15.03
N LEU A 118 4.68 -0.74 -14.94
CA LEU A 118 3.29 -0.47 -14.57
C LEU A 118 3.17 -0.50 -13.05
N ARG A 119 2.93 0.66 -12.43
CA ARG A 119 2.60 0.78 -11.01
C ARG A 119 1.12 0.53 -10.79
N VAL A 120 0.82 -0.38 -9.86
CA VAL A 120 -0.54 -0.73 -9.43
C VAL A 120 -0.63 -0.48 -7.94
N VAL A 121 -1.49 0.46 -7.53
CA VAL A 121 -1.72 0.74 -6.11
C VAL A 121 -2.95 -0.01 -5.66
N VAL A 122 -2.82 -0.81 -4.60
CA VAL A 122 -3.91 -1.59 -4.04
C VAL A 122 -4.25 -1.13 -2.63
N SER A 123 -5.53 -1.19 -2.29
CA SER A 123 -6.02 -1.02 -0.91
C SER A 123 -6.73 -2.28 -0.47
N ARG A 124 -6.56 -2.66 0.80
CA ARG A 124 -7.40 -3.70 1.41
C ARG A 124 -8.76 -3.11 1.73
N ASP A 125 -9.83 -3.83 1.44
CA ASP A 125 -11.15 -3.46 1.94
C ASP A 125 -11.24 -3.78 3.44
N GLU A 126 -11.40 -2.76 4.28
CA GLU A 126 -11.47 -2.89 5.74
C GLU A 126 -12.83 -3.42 6.22
N MET A 127 -13.88 -3.36 5.39
CA MET A 127 -15.25 -3.65 5.82
C MET A 127 -15.59 -5.14 5.89
N TRP A 128 -14.70 -6.04 5.46
CA TRP A 128 -15.06 -7.45 5.27
C TRP A 128 -14.18 -8.43 6.05
N PRO A 129 -14.57 -8.78 7.29
CA PRO A 129 -14.19 -10.03 7.92
C PRO A 129 -15.35 -11.02 7.76
N SER A 130 -15.80 -11.30 6.54
CA SER A 130 -16.60 -12.51 6.33
C SER A 130 -15.63 -13.64 6.03
N SER A 131 -15.71 -14.73 6.80
CA SER A 131 -14.95 -15.98 6.61
C SER A 131 -15.09 -16.62 5.23
N THR A 132 -15.84 -16.00 4.32
CA THR A 132 -16.22 -16.49 2.99
C THR A 132 -15.56 -15.74 1.84
N SER A 133 -14.81 -14.65 2.08
CA SER A 133 -14.22 -13.88 0.98
C SER A 133 -13.12 -14.67 0.29
N THR A 134 -13.18 -14.74 -1.04
CA THR A 134 -12.10 -15.38 -1.81
C THR A 134 -10.84 -14.49 -1.75
N PRO A 135 -9.62 -15.06 -1.72
CA PRO A 135 -8.38 -14.26 -1.65
C PRO A 135 -8.27 -13.19 -2.75
N GLY A 136 -8.88 -13.42 -3.92
CA GLY A 136 -8.90 -12.51 -5.06
C GLY A 136 -9.75 -11.23 -4.86
N GLU A 137 -10.51 -11.12 -3.77
CA GLU A 137 -11.41 -9.99 -3.48
C GLU A 137 -10.92 -9.13 -2.30
N LEU A 138 -9.88 -9.56 -1.58
CA LEU A 138 -9.38 -8.86 -0.40
C LEU A 138 -8.73 -7.51 -0.70
N PHE A 139 -8.26 -7.32 -1.94
CA PHE A 139 -7.63 -6.08 -2.39
C PHE A 139 -8.37 -5.52 -3.60
N THR A 140 -8.56 -4.22 -3.58
CA THR A 140 -9.09 -3.46 -4.71
C THR A 140 -7.97 -2.61 -5.30
N VAL A 141 -7.88 -2.59 -6.62
CA VAL A 141 -6.97 -1.67 -7.31
C VAL A 141 -7.53 -0.26 -7.25
N THR A 142 -6.75 0.66 -6.70
CA THR A 142 -7.13 2.08 -6.57
C THR A 142 -6.53 2.94 -7.67
N LYS A 143 -5.38 2.54 -8.22
CA LYS A 143 -4.67 3.32 -9.25
C LYS A 143 -3.80 2.43 -10.14
N PHE A 144 -3.84 2.73 -11.44
CA PHE A 144 -2.84 2.30 -12.42
C PHE A 144 -2.02 3.51 -12.84
N GLN A 145 -0.71 3.34 -13.00
CA GLN A 145 0.17 4.41 -13.44
C GLN A 145 1.38 3.83 -14.16
N VAL A 146 1.60 4.21 -15.42
CA VAL A 146 2.89 3.95 -16.08
C VAL A 146 3.93 4.89 -15.49
N MET A 147 5.07 4.34 -15.14
CA MET A 147 6.16 5.07 -14.52
C MET A 147 7.48 4.76 -15.21
N ASP A 148 8.29 5.80 -15.38
CA ASP A 148 9.70 5.65 -15.74
C ASP A 148 10.49 5.01 -14.59
N VAL A 149 11.38 4.08 -14.94
CA VAL A 149 12.20 3.31 -13.98
C VAL A 149 13.16 4.20 -13.21
N GLN A 150 13.78 5.19 -13.88
CA GLN A 150 14.67 6.15 -13.23
C GLN A 150 13.90 6.98 -12.20
N TYR A 151 12.73 7.49 -12.59
CA TYR A 151 11.87 8.24 -11.70
C TYR A 151 11.44 7.41 -10.47
N ALA A 152 11.02 6.16 -10.68
CA ALA A 152 10.65 5.26 -9.58
C ALA A 152 11.83 5.03 -8.62
N ARG A 153 13.05 4.89 -9.16
CA ARG A 153 14.26 4.66 -8.37
C ARG A 153 14.68 5.87 -7.52
N GLU A 154 14.55 7.07 -8.06
CA GLU A 154 15.01 8.30 -7.41
C GLU A 154 13.96 8.91 -6.48
N SER A 155 12.68 8.86 -6.87
CA SER A 155 11.62 9.63 -6.21
C SER A 155 10.79 8.82 -5.22
N MET A 156 10.87 7.48 -5.25
CA MET A 156 10.02 6.62 -4.42
C MET A 156 10.84 5.69 -3.52
N VAL A 157 10.84 6.00 -2.23
CA VAL A 157 11.62 5.27 -1.20
C VAL A 157 11.38 3.77 -1.24
N LEU A 158 10.11 3.34 -1.34
CA LEU A 158 9.74 1.92 -1.36
C LEU A 158 10.15 1.18 -2.64
N TRP A 159 10.40 1.91 -3.72
CA TRP A 159 10.71 1.32 -5.04
C TRP A 159 12.20 1.20 -5.29
N LYS A 160 13.04 1.99 -4.60
CA LYS A 160 14.47 2.12 -4.87
C LYS A 160 15.20 0.78 -4.93
N ASP A 161 15.01 -0.08 -3.93
CA ASP A 161 15.70 -1.37 -3.88
C ASP A 161 15.12 -2.37 -4.89
N CYS A 162 13.79 -2.38 -5.08
CA CYS A 162 13.15 -3.20 -6.11
C CYS A 162 13.61 -2.84 -7.53
N MET A 163 13.79 -1.55 -7.84
CA MET A 163 14.28 -1.12 -9.15
C MET A 163 15.75 -1.52 -9.36
N ARG A 164 16.59 -1.48 -8.31
CA ARG A 164 17.97 -1.95 -8.41
C ARG A 164 18.03 -3.44 -8.71
N GLU A 165 17.23 -4.24 -8.02
CA GLU A 165 17.15 -5.70 -8.24
C GLU A 165 16.64 -6.01 -9.65
N LEU A 166 15.63 -5.28 -10.12
CA LEU A 166 15.10 -5.41 -11.48
C LEU A 166 16.15 -5.13 -12.57
N GLU A 167 16.99 -4.11 -12.39
CA GLU A 167 18.09 -3.84 -13.33
C GLU A 167 19.10 -4.99 -13.42
N ILE A 168 19.40 -5.63 -12.29
CA ILE A 168 20.28 -6.81 -12.24
C ILE A 168 19.64 -7.96 -13.03
N GLN A 169 18.38 -8.27 -12.73
CA GLN A 169 17.65 -9.37 -13.38
C GLN A 169 17.48 -9.15 -14.89
N ARG A 170 17.21 -7.92 -15.35
CA ARG A 170 17.16 -7.60 -16.78
C ARG A 170 18.51 -7.82 -17.46
N ARG A 171 19.62 -7.44 -16.80
CA ARG A 171 20.97 -7.66 -17.33
C ARG A 171 21.28 -9.16 -17.44
N GLU A 172 20.93 -9.93 -16.42
CA GLU A 172 21.12 -11.39 -16.41
C GLU A 172 20.27 -12.09 -17.46
N ALA A 173 18.99 -11.74 -17.58
CA ALA A 173 18.12 -12.30 -18.62
C ALA A 173 18.63 -12.01 -20.03
N LYS A 174 19.14 -10.79 -20.26
CA LYS A 174 19.77 -10.41 -21.53
C LYS A 174 21.05 -11.21 -21.80
N ALA A 175 21.90 -11.37 -20.78
CA ALA A 175 23.13 -12.16 -20.90
C ALA A 175 22.86 -13.64 -21.20
N ASN A 176 21.75 -14.18 -20.66
CA ASN A 176 21.32 -15.57 -20.85
C ASN A 176 20.41 -15.78 -22.06
N GLY A 177 20.10 -14.75 -22.85
CA GLY A 177 19.21 -14.85 -24.00
C GLY A 177 17.75 -15.18 -23.66
N LEU A 178 17.30 -14.93 -22.42
CA LEU A 178 15.95 -15.23 -21.94
C LEU A 178 14.89 -14.22 -22.40
N GLY A 179 15.29 -13.23 -23.21
CA GLY A 179 14.42 -12.20 -23.75
C GLY A 179 14.25 -11.00 -22.81
N MET A 180 13.11 -10.33 -22.94
CA MET A 180 12.79 -9.11 -22.20
C MET A 180 11.96 -9.42 -20.94
N ILE A 181 12.15 -8.62 -19.88
CA ILE A 181 11.37 -8.72 -18.63
C ILE A 181 10.44 -7.50 -18.52
N ALA A 182 9.14 -7.74 -18.64
CA ALA A 182 8.12 -6.76 -18.29
C ALA A 182 7.74 -6.90 -16.80
N VAL A 183 7.48 -5.77 -16.14
CA VAL A 183 7.22 -5.75 -14.70
C VAL A 183 6.02 -4.91 -14.34
N VAL A 184 5.18 -5.48 -13.48
CA VAL A 184 4.13 -4.77 -12.75
C VAL A 184 4.58 -4.63 -11.30
N GLY A 185 4.75 -3.39 -10.83
CA GLY A 185 5.06 -3.12 -9.43
C GLY A 185 3.79 -2.83 -8.64
N ILE A 186 3.52 -3.68 -7.67
CA ILE A 186 2.31 -3.65 -6.85
C ILE A 186 2.64 -2.99 -5.52
N GLU A 187 2.06 -1.82 -5.30
CA GLU A 187 2.24 -1.04 -4.09
C GLU A 187 1.02 -1.20 -3.18
N CYS A 188 1.27 -1.63 -1.95
CA CYS A 188 0.25 -1.70 -0.91
C CYS A 188 0.66 -0.74 0.22
N PRO A 189 0.08 0.49 0.27
CA PRO A 189 0.42 1.48 1.28
C PRO A 189 0.21 0.96 2.70
N ALA A 190 -0.84 0.17 2.91
CA ALA A 190 -1.15 -0.45 4.19
C ALA A 190 -0.01 -1.32 4.73
N LEU A 191 0.80 -1.92 3.84
CA LEU A 191 1.96 -2.76 4.16
C LEU A 191 3.30 -2.03 4.05
N ALA A 192 3.30 -0.76 3.62
CA ALA A 192 4.50 0.00 3.27
C ALA A 192 5.46 -0.82 2.37
N THR A 193 4.91 -1.51 1.37
CA THR A 193 5.66 -2.48 0.57
C THR A 193 5.37 -2.34 -0.92
N VAL A 194 6.37 -2.70 -1.71
CA VAL A 194 6.27 -2.88 -3.16
C VAL A 194 6.68 -4.31 -3.49
N ARG A 195 5.94 -4.95 -4.39
CA ARG A 195 6.22 -6.28 -4.92
C ARG A 195 6.27 -6.22 -6.43
N LEU A 196 7.29 -6.82 -7.03
CA LEU A 196 7.42 -6.89 -8.48
C LEU A 196 6.84 -8.22 -8.97
N LEU A 197 5.86 -8.14 -9.86
CA LEU A 197 5.37 -9.27 -10.63
C LEU A 197 6.03 -9.22 -12.02
N GLN A 198 6.83 -10.22 -12.31
CA GLN A 198 7.68 -10.28 -13.50
C GLN A 198 7.07 -11.21 -14.54
N PHE A 199 7.20 -10.81 -15.80
CA PHE A 199 6.73 -11.58 -16.93
C PHE A 199 7.87 -11.70 -17.93
N THR A 200 8.27 -12.93 -18.19
CA THR A 200 9.27 -13.29 -19.19
C THR A 200 8.57 -13.89 -20.39
N GLY A 201 9.02 -13.54 -21.59
CA GLY A 201 8.47 -14.09 -22.82
C GLY A 201 9.00 -13.36 -24.05
N ALA A 202 8.85 -14.01 -25.20
CA ALA A 202 8.94 -13.34 -26.49
C ALA A 202 7.67 -12.49 -26.65
N LEU A 203 7.76 -11.22 -26.22
CA LEU A 203 6.73 -10.20 -26.42
C LEU A 203 6.71 -9.73 -27.88
#